data_AF-M1E7X1-F1
#
_entry.id   AF-M1E7X1-F1
#
_cell.length_a   1.000
_cell.length_b   1.000
_cell.length_c   1.000
_cell.angle_alpha   90.00
_cell.angle_beta   90.00
_cell.angle_gamma   90.00
#
_symmetry.space_group_name_H-M   'P 1'
#
loop_
_entity.id
_entity.type
_entity.pdbx_description
1 polymer ?
#
loop_
_entity_poly.entity_id
_entity_poly.type
_entity_poly.pdbx_seq_one_letter_code
_entity_poly.pdbx_strand_id
1 'polypeptide(L)'
;MEAIGMHYIVEASGCDPAIIGDPVRAREIFLAAAKVANMDVKAVHFYKFFPSGTSGVVVVSESHISVHTWPENGYAALDVYTCGEKAQPEKAVEFILQAFRVRHAHITEVQRGVKDEDTYTHTTMTWEEDYSED
;
A
#
# COMPACT_ATOMS: atom_id res chain seq x y z
N MET A 1 -19.82 15.18 1.23
CA MET A 1 -19.16 15.20 -0.10
C MET A 1 -18.60 13.82 -0.29
N GLU A 2 -18.86 13.19 -1.42
CA GLU A 2 -18.33 11.86 -1.72
C GLU A 2 -17.00 12.01 -2.46
N ALA A 3 -15.99 11.25 -2.05
CA ALA A 3 -14.69 11.22 -2.71
C ALA A 3 -14.71 10.23 -3.88
N ILE A 4 -13.97 10.53 -4.95
CA ILE A 4 -13.82 9.62 -6.11
C ILE A 4 -12.99 8.39 -5.74
N GLY A 5 -12.03 8.53 -4.83
CA GLY A 5 -11.16 7.43 -4.44
C GLY A 5 -10.54 7.61 -3.06
N MET A 6 -9.96 6.52 -2.58
CA MET A 6 -9.33 6.39 -1.26
C MET A 6 -7.88 5.96 -1.42
N HIS A 7 -6.96 6.76 -0.91
CA HIS A 7 -5.53 6.53 -1.01
C HIS A 7 -4.88 6.44 0.36
N TYR A 8 -4.27 5.30 0.67
CA TYR A 8 -3.47 5.10 1.87
C TYR A 8 -2.00 5.25 1.52
N ILE A 9 -1.32 6.14 2.22
CA ILE A 9 0.13 6.34 2.18
C ILE A 9 0.67 5.82 3.50
N VAL A 10 1.56 4.84 3.44
CA VAL A 10 1.99 4.09 4.62
C VAL A 10 3.51 4.08 4.72
N GLU A 11 3.99 4.53 5.88
CA GLU A 11 5.38 4.44 6.30
C GLU A 11 5.53 3.22 7.22
N ALA A 12 5.96 2.08 6.66
CA ALA A 12 6.06 0.82 7.39
C ALA A 12 7.47 0.59 7.95
N SER A 13 7.58 0.49 9.27
CA SER A 13 8.84 0.35 10.01
C SER A 13 8.95 -1.00 10.72
N GLY A 14 10.18 -1.52 10.77
CA GLY A 14 10.47 -2.80 11.42
C GLY A 14 10.04 -4.02 10.61
N CYS A 15 9.92 -3.89 9.28
CA CYS A 15 9.60 -4.98 8.36
C CYS A 15 10.68 -6.07 8.39
N ASP A 16 10.31 -7.32 8.10
CA ASP A 16 11.25 -8.44 7.92
C ASP A 16 12.10 -8.23 6.64
N PRO A 17 13.42 -7.99 6.77
CA PRO A 17 14.28 -7.69 5.62
C PRO A 17 14.34 -8.82 4.57
N ALA A 18 14.13 -10.07 4.99
CA ALA A 18 14.13 -11.22 4.09
C ALA A 18 12.85 -11.30 3.24
N ILE A 19 11.77 -10.64 3.68
CA ILE A 19 10.52 -10.53 2.93
C ILE A 19 10.60 -9.34 1.97
N ILE A 20 10.88 -8.14 2.49
CA ILE A 20 10.86 -6.92 1.68
C ILE A 20 12.01 -6.84 0.67
N GLY A 21 13.12 -7.55 0.91
CA GLY A 21 14.25 -7.66 -0.01
C GLY A 21 14.08 -8.67 -1.15
N ASP A 22 12.98 -9.43 -1.17
CA ASP A 22 12.69 -10.42 -2.21
C ASP A 22 11.55 -9.94 -3.13
N PRO A 23 11.85 -9.58 -4.40
CA PRO A 23 10.84 -9.09 -5.34
C PRO A 23 9.76 -10.13 -5.67
N VAL A 24 10.07 -11.44 -5.59
CA VAL A 24 9.12 -12.51 -5.87
C VAL A 24 8.10 -12.59 -4.75
N ARG A 25 8.55 -12.58 -3.50
CA ARG A 25 7.66 -12.55 -2.33
C ARG A 25 6.81 -11.28 -2.30
N ALA A 26 7.43 -10.11 -2.52
CA ALA A 26 6.70 -8.85 -2.57
C ALA A 26 5.60 -8.87 -3.65
N ARG A 27 5.91 -9.42 -4.84
CA ARG A 27 4.91 -9.59 -5.91
C ARG A 27 3.75 -10.48 -5.49
N GLU A 28 4.02 -11.62 -4.85
CA GLU A 28 2.98 -12.54 -4.38
C GLU A 28 2.08 -11.90 -3.31
N ILE A 29 2.69 -11.18 -2.36
CA ILE A 29 1.98 -10.45 -1.30
C ILE A 29 1.05 -9.40 -1.91
N PHE A 30 1.53 -8.60 -2.87
CA PHE A 30 0.74 -7.51 -3.45
C PHE A 30 -0.41 -8.02 -4.33
N LEU A 31 -0.21 -9.14 -5.03
CA LEU A 31 -1.29 -9.81 -5.76
C LEU A 31 -2.35 -10.38 -4.82
N ALA A 32 -1.93 -10.95 -3.68
CA ALA A 32 -2.85 -11.44 -2.66
C ALA A 32 -3.61 -10.29 -1.99
N ALA A 33 -2.94 -9.18 -1.69
CA ALA A 33 -3.55 -7.97 -1.14
C ALA A 33 -4.63 -7.41 -2.08
N ALA A 34 -4.33 -7.26 -3.37
CA ALA A 34 -5.31 -6.83 -4.37
C ALA A 34 -6.53 -7.75 -4.39
N LYS A 35 -6.33 -9.08 -4.31
CA LYS A 35 -7.43 -10.06 -4.26
C LYS A 35 -8.29 -9.92 -3.00
N VAL A 36 -7.67 -9.80 -1.82
CA VAL A 36 -8.38 -9.64 -0.53
C VAL A 36 -9.18 -8.33 -0.51
N ALA A 37 -8.68 -7.29 -1.16
CA ALA A 37 -9.31 -5.98 -1.27
C ALA A 37 -10.32 -5.84 -2.43
N ASN A 38 -10.67 -6.94 -3.11
CA ASN A 38 -11.56 -6.95 -4.29
C ASN A 38 -11.12 -6.01 -5.42
N MET A 39 -9.81 -5.87 -5.63
CA MET A 39 -9.23 -5.05 -6.70
C MET A 39 -8.95 -5.86 -7.96
N ASP A 40 -9.32 -5.32 -9.11
CA ASP A 40 -9.14 -5.96 -10.41
C ASP A 40 -7.78 -5.60 -11.02
N VAL A 41 -6.85 -6.56 -11.05
CA VAL A 41 -5.46 -6.38 -11.47
C VAL A 41 -5.35 -6.31 -13.01
N LYS A 42 -4.69 -5.26 -13.50
CA LYS A 42 -4.43 -5.01 -14.93
C LYS A 42 -2.98 -5.26 -15.34
N ALA A 43 -2.03 -4.88 -14.49
CA ALA A 43 -0.62 -5.07 -14.75
C ALA A 43 0.17 -5.18 -13.44
N VAL A 44 1.31 -5.86 -13.50
CA VAL A 44 2.18 -6.09 -12.34
C VAL A 44 3.62 -5.93 -12.77
N HIS A 45 4.40 -5.14 -12.04
CA HIS A 45 5.83 -4.99 -12.28
C HIS A 45 6.57 -4.88 -10.95
N PHE A 46 7.61 -5.69 -10.78
CA PHE A 46 8.50 -5.67 -9.62
C PHE A 46 9.94 -5.70 -10.09
N TYR A 47 10.75 -4.82 -9.55
CA TYR A 47 12.16 -4.65 -9.87
C TYR A 47 13.01 -4.80 -8.60
N LYS A 48 14.10 -5.54 -8.70
CA LYS A 48 15.05 -5.74 -7.60
C LYS A 48 16.26 -4.83 -7.77
N PHE A 49 16.62 -4.10 -6.73
CA PHE A 49 17.86 -3.34 -6.67
C PHE A 49 19.02 -4.16 -6.11
N PHE A 50 20.23 -3.69 -6.38
CA PHE A 50 21.47 -4.23 -5.83
C PHE A 50 21.99 -3.31 -4.72
N PRO A 51 22.42 -3.83 -3.56
CA PRO A 51 22.50 -5.25 -3.18
C PRO A 51 21.16 -5.86 -2.72
N SER A 52 20.21 -5.03 -2.30
CA SER A 52 18.88 -5.42 -1.80
C SER A 52 17.85 -4.34 -2.11
N GLY A 53 16.57 -4.66 -1.91
CA GLY A 53 15.44 -3.73 -2.08
C GLY A 53 14.63 -4.00 -3.34
N THR A 54 13.37 -3.59 -3.28
CA THR A 54 12.34 -3.87 -4.27
C THR A 54 11.53 -2.60 -4.54
N SER A 55 11.33 -2.29 -5.82
CA SER A 55 10.24 -1.41 -6.26
C SER A 55 9.17 -2.26 -6.90
N GLY A 56 7.90 -2.04 -6.52
CA GLY A 56 6.77 -2.78 -7.04
C GLY A 56 5.59 -1.87 -7.37
N VAL A 57 4.87 -2.21 -8.43
CA VAL A 57 3.56 -1.62 -8.73
C VAL A 57 2.61 -2.69 -9.27
N VAL A 58 1.39 -2.69 -8.74
CA VAL A 58 0.24 -3.41 -9.26
C VAL A 58 -0.75 -2.36 -9.75
N VAL A 59 -0.93 -2.28 -11.06
CA VAL A 59 -1.97 -1.43 -11.65
C VAL A 59 -3.28 -2.17 -11.52
N VAL A 60 -4.27 -1.53 -10.90
CA VAL A 60 -5.65 -2.05 -10.78
C VAL A 60 -6.59 -1.13 -11.55
N SER A 61 -7.85 -1.53 -11.73
CA SER A 61 -8.85 -0.66 -12.38
C SER A 61 -8.85 0.73 -11.73
N GLU A 62 -8.48 1.74 -12.53
CA GLU A 62 -8.53 3.18 -12.20
C GLU A 62 -7.61 3.66 -11.06
N SER A 63 -6.58 2.90 -10.67
CA SER A 63 -5.68 3.26 -9.55
C SER A 63 -4.43 2.35 -9.46
N HIS A 64 -3.85 2.10 -8.27
CA HIS A 64 -2.63 1.30 -8.10
C HIS A 64 -2.36 0.87 -6.64
N ILE A 65 -1.55 -0.18 -6.48
CA ILE A 65 -0.84 -0.52 -5.25
C ILE A 65 0.66 -0.45 -5.55
N SER A 66 1.46 0.31 -4.81
CA SER A 66 2.91 0.42 -5.06
C SER A 66 3.75 0.35 -3.79
N VAL A 67 5.02 -0.03 -3.95
CA VAL A 67 5.96 -0.13 -2.84
C VAL A 67 7.39 0.18 -3.25
N HIS A 68 8.11 0.79 -2.33
CA HIS A 68 9.56 0.92 -2.33
C HIS A 68 10.11 0.43 -0.99
N THR A 69 11.13 -0.43 -1.02
CA THR A 69 11.65 -1.05 0.21
C THR A 69 13.13 -0.76 0.42
N TRP A 70 13.52 -0.60 1.68
CA TRP A 70 14.91 -0.50 2.16
C TRP A 70 15.15 -1.59 3.24
N PRO A 71 15.49 -2.83 2.83
CA PRO A 71 15.67 -3.96 3.74
C PRO A 71 16.71 -3.71 4.83
N GLU A 72 17.79 -3.00 4.52
CA GLU A 72 18.84 -2.59 5.44
C GLU A 72 18.34 -1.69 6.59
N ASN A 73 17.20 -1.02 6.39
CA ASN A 73 16.53 -0.22 7.41
C ASN A 73 15.27 -0.89 7.99
N GLY A 74 14.89 -2.08 7.47
CA GLY A 74 13.60 -2.69 7.80
C GLY A 74 12.42 -1.79 7.45
N TYR A 75 12.51 -1.03 6.35
CA TYR A 75 11.56 0.02 5.99
C TYR A 75 10.91 -0.24 4.63
N ALA A 76 9.62 0.08 4.51
CA ALA A 76 8.91 0.12 3.24
C ALA A 76 7.97 1.33 3.16
N ALA A 77 8.03 2.05 2.05
CA ALA A 77 7.04 3.06 1.67
C ALA A 77 5.99 2.36 0.78
N LEU A 78 4.72 2.42 1.19
CA LEU A 78 3.60 1.72 0.55
C LEU A 78 2.49 2.72 0.19
N ASP A 79 1.95 2.59 -1.01
CA ASP A 79 0.76 3.30 -1.47
C ASP A 79 -0.32 2.29 -1.85
N VAL A 80 -1.54 2.47 -1.34
CA VAL A 80 -2.74 1.72 -1.73
C VAL A 80 -3.81 2.70 -2.16
N TYR A 81 -3.93 2.91 -3.48
CA TYR A 81 -4.94 3.79 -4.05
C TYR A 81 -6.02 2.96 -4.73
N THR A 82 -7.29 3.28 -4.47
CA THR A 82 -8.43 2.71 -5.19
C THR A 82 -9.51 3.73 -5.51
N CYS A 83 -10.26 3.47 -6.57
CA CYS A 83 -11.47 4.19 -6.96
C CYS A 83 -12.67 3.23 -6.90
N GLY A 84 -13.84 3.74 -6.47
CA GLY A 84 -15.10 3.00 -6.45
C GLY A 84 -15.43 2.25 -5.16
N GLU A 85 -16.74 2.07 -4.92
CA GLU A 85 -17.32 1.62 -3.63
C GLU A 85 -17.06 0.15 -3.26
N LYS A 86 -16.66 -0.70 -4.22
CA LYS A 86 -16.51 -2.15 -3.99
C LYS A 86 -15.14 -2.55 -3.46
N ALA A 87 -14.13 -1.72 -3.70
CA ALA A 87 -12.77 -1.98 -3.26
C ALA A 87 -12.64 -1.72 -1.75
N GLN A 88 -11.80 -2.51 -1.09
CA GLN A 88 -11.56 -2.46 0.36
C GLN A 88 -10.07 -2.20 0.61
N PRO A 89 -9.59 -0.98 0.33
CA PRO A 89 -8.16 -0.64 0.37
C PRO A 89 -7.53 -0.86 1.74
N GLU A 90 -8.28 -0.65 2.82
CA GLU A 90 -7.88 -0.93 4.20
C GLU A 90 -7.47 -2.39 4.38
N LYS A 91 -8.17 -3.33 3.74
CA LYS A 91 -7.79 -4.76 3.79
C LYS A 91 -6.53 -5.06 3.02
N ALA A 92 -6.24 -4.31 1.95
CA ALA A 92 -4.97 -4.46 1.24
C ALA A 92 -3.82 -3.98 2.13
N VAL A 93 -3.99 -2.83 2.80
CA VAL A 93 -3.03 -2.28 3.75
C VAL A 93 -2.77 -3.28 4.88
N GLU A 94 -3.81 -3.70 5.62
CA GLU A 94 -3.69 -4.66 6.72
C GLU A 94 -2.98 -5.94 6.30
N PHE A 95 -3.37 -6.51 5.14
CA PHE A 95 -2.75 -7.72 4.63
C PHE A 95 -1.26 -7.54 4.34
N ILE A 96 -0.87 -6.43 3.71
CA ILE A 96 0.54 -6.14 3.39
C ILE A 96 1.34 -5.94 4.66
N LEU A 97 0.84 -5.17 5.63
CA LEU A 97 1.55 -4.89 6.89
C LEU A 97 1.77 -6.18 7.70
N GLN A 98 0.76 -7.05 7.78
CA GLN A 98 0.91 -8.37 8.40
C GLN A 98 1.93 -9.25 7.65
N ALA A 99 1.83 -9.31 6.32
CA ALA A 99 2.73 -10.14 5.50
C ALA A 99 4.18 -9.67 5.55
N PHE A 100 4.41 -8.35 5.69
CA PHE A 100 5.74 -7.75 5.85
C PHE A 100 6.28 -7.85 7.28
N ARG A 101 5.48 -8.33 8.24
CA ARG A 101 5.81 -8.37 9.67
C ARG A 101 6.22 -7.00 10.19
N VAL A 102 5.45 -5.99 9.82
CA VAL A 102 5.64 -4.60 10.27
C VAL A 102 5.50 -4.56 11.79
N ARG A 103 6.31 -3.73 12.44
CA ARG A 103 6.21 -3.48 13.90
C ARG A 103 5.52 -2.16 14.20
N HIS A 104 5.68 -1.17 13.32
CA HIS A 104 5.07 0.14 13.45
C HIS A 104 4.73 0.70 12.08
N ALA A 105 3.54 1.28 11.92
CA ALA A 105 3.11 1.94 10.69
C ALA A 105 2.59 3.35 10.99
N HIS A 106 3.07 4.35 10.25
CA HIS A 106 2.46 5.67 10.22
C HIS A 106 1.66 5.79 8.92
N ILE A 107 0.34 5.92 9.04
CA ILE A 107 -0.62 5.78 7.95
C ILE A 107 -1.32 7.11 7.73
N THR A 108 -1.36 7.56 6.48
CA THR A 108 -2.18 8.70 6.06
C THR A 108 -3.20 8.23 5.04
N GLU A 109 -4.48 8.35 5.40
CA GLU A 109 -5.59 8.23 4.48
C GLU A 109 -5.81 9.57 3.79
N VAL A 110 -5.97 9.53 2.47
CA VAL A 110 -6.31 10.66 1.63
C VAL A 110 -7.58 10.36 0.85
N GLN A 111 -8.64 11.12 1.11
CA GLN A 111 -9.86 11.09 0.28
C GLN A 111 -9.61 11.91 -0.98
N ARG A 112 -9.53 11.26 -2.13
CA ARG A 112 -9.17 11.88 -3.42
C ARG A 112 -10.41 12.29 -4.20
N GLY A 113 -10.39 13.47 -4.78
CA GLY A 113 -11.46 13.93 -5.67
C GLY A 113 -12.73 14.33 -4.92
N VAL A 114 -12.58 14.97 -3.76
CA VAL A 114 -13.71 15.59 -3.04
C VAL A 114 -14.16 16.81 -3.82
N LYS A 115 -15.40 16.81 -4.31
CA LYS A 115 -15.94 17.92 -5.09
C LYS A 115 -16.23 19.14 -4.21
N ASP A 116 -15.70 20.29 -4.61
CA ASP A 116 -15.90 21.60 -3.98
C ASP A 116 -16.28 22.62 -5.07
N GLU A 117 -17.58 22.88 -5.21
CA GLU A 117 -18.18 23.63 -6.33
C GLU A 117 -17.75 23.08 -7.71
N ASP A 118 -17.00 23.88 -8.48
CA ASP A 118 -16.45 23.54 -9.80
C ASP A 118 -15.00 23.04 -9.72
N THR A 119 -14.49 22.82 -8.51
CA THR A 119 -13.13 22.35 -8.24
C THR A 119 -13.12 21.01 -7.50
N TYR A 120 -11.94 20.40 -7.39
CA TYR A 120 -11.72 19.17 -6.64
C TYR A 120 -10.59 19.37 -5.64
N THR A 121 -10.80 18.90 -4.42
CA THR A 121 -9.82 18.91 -3.33
C THR A 121 -9.58 17.49 -2.81
N HIS A 122 -8.79 17.38 -1.75
CA HIS A 122 -8.62 16.16 -0.97
C HIS A 122 -8.66 16.49 0.52
N THR A 123 -9.03 15.51 1.32
CA THR A 123 -8.91 15.57 2.78
C THR A 123 -7.93 14.50 3.24
N THR A 124 -7.30 14.72 4.39
CA THR A 124 -6.34 13.78 4.98
C THR A 124 -6.67 13.47 6.43
N MET A 125 -6.36 12.24 6.84
CA MET A 125 -6.35 11.80 8.23
C MET A 125 -5.12 10.93 8.43
N THR A 126 -4.41 11.15 9.53
CA THR A 126 -3.15 10.47 9.83
C THR A 126 -3.21 9.85 11.22
N TRP A 127 -2.73 8.61 11.34
CA TRP A 127 -2.62 7.87 12.59
C TRP A 127 -1.42 6.93 12.58
N GLU A 128 -1.15 6.33 13.74
CA GLU A 128 -0.08 5.36 13.93
C GLU A 128 -0.67 4.04 14.43
N GLU A 129 -0.05 2.93 14.02
CA GLU A 129 -0.39 1.58 14.47
C GLU A 129 0.87 0.83 14.89
N ASP A 130 0.86 0.27 16.09
CA ASP A 130 1.88 -0.64 16.59
C ASP A 130 1.39 -2.08 16.52
N TYR A 131 2.27 -2.97 16.05
CA TYR A 131 2.01 -4.39 15.91
C TYR A 131 2.90 -5.14 16.91
N SER A 132 2.30 -5.67 17.98
CA SER A 132 3.03 -6.46 18.97
C SER A 132 3.37 -7.84 18.42
N GLU A 133 4.57 -8.33 18.74
CA GLU A 133 4.89 -9.75 18.61
C GLU A 133 4.16 -10.50 19.74
N ASP A 134 2.98 -11.07 19.46
CA ASP A 134 2.39 -12.12 20.30
C ASP A 134 3.12 -13.45 20.11
#